data_AF-A0A933E004-F1
#
_entry.id   AF-A0A933E004-F1
#
_cell.length_a   1.000
_cell.length_b   1.000
_cell.length_c   1.000
_cell.angle_alpha   90.00
_cell.angle_beta   90.00
_cell.angle_gamma   90.00
#
_symmetry.space_group_name_H-M   'P 1'
#
loop_
_entity.id
_entity.type
_entity.pdbx_description
1 polymer ?
#
loop_
_entity_poly.entity_id
_entity_poly.type
_entity_poly.pdbx_seq_one_letter_code
_entity_poly.pdbx_strand_id
1 'polypeptide(L)'
;MNAKNDRAAWLKGPPAHCSILPKTQTRPRRFVLLGAPGVGKGTQAELLSARLGACQLSTGDIFRAAKSIADCERSLALNLALNAMRRGELVTDETVLAMVQERTVCLRCEGGFLLDGFPRTVPQAAALTRLLAHEQIELDAVLSYELPLETIVARLSGRRTCEKCKAVYHVQSKPAKVEGVCDDCGGRLFQREDDQPESVKVRMAAYESSTAPLTAYYRKLNLLVTVSAGGSPEAIYQRTVQTLDARA
;
A
#
# COMPACT_ATOMS: atom_id res chain seq x y z
N MET A 1 -20.68 4.91 -14.14
CA MET A 1 -20.05 5.53 -12.95
C MET A 1 -19.39 4.41 -12.15
N ASN A 2 -18.11 4.13 -12.37
CA ASN A 2 -17.39 3.15 -11.55
C ASN A 2 -17.24 3.76 -10.16
N ALA A 3 -17.87 3.13 -9.16
CA ALA A 3 -17.66 3.46 -7.76
C ALA A 3 -16.15 3.36 -7.48
N LYS A 4 -15.47 4.51 -7.44
CA LYS A 4 -14.06 4.55 -7.02
C LYS A 4 -14.03 4.12 -5.56
N ASN A 5 -13.22 3.09 -5.29
CA ASN A 5 -12.86 2.57 -3.97
C ASN A 5 -13.10 3.60 -2.86
N ASP A 6 -14.22 3.48 -2.13
CA ASP A 6 -14.39 4.26 -0.92
C ASP A 6 -13.46 3.65 0.13
N ARG A 7 -12.21 4.12 0.12
CA ARG A 7 -11.16 3.74 1.08
C ARG A 7 -11.47 4.25 2.49
N ALA A 8 -12.59 4.96 2.69
CA ALA A 8 -13.04 5.44 4.00
C ALA A 8 -13.28 4.32 5.01
N ALA A 9 -13.58 3.10 4.52
CA ALA A 9 -13.77 1.94 5.39
C ALA A 9 -12.59 1.76 6.35
N TRP A 10 -11.35 1.92 5.88
CA TRP A 10 -10.11 1.77 6.67
C TRP A 10 -9.90 2.82 7.76
N LEU A 11 -10.60 3.93 7.67
CA LEU A 11 -10.42 5.06 8.56
C LEU A 11 -11.49 5.11 9.65
N LYS A 12 -12.68 4.60 9.31
CA LYS A 12 -13.81 4.42 10.22
C LYS A 12 -13.60 3.13 11.00
N GLY A 13 -13.60 3.15 12.33
CA GLY A 13 -13.37 1.96 13.15
C GLY A 13 -14.27 0.75 12.81
N PRO A 14 -14.10 -0.40 13.49
CA PRO A 14 -15.05 -1.51 13.39
C PRO A 14 -16.48 -0.97 13.61
N PRO A 15 -17.49 -1.30 12.77
CA PRO A 15 -17.56 -2.44 11.85
C PRO A 15 -17.38 -2.08 10.35
N ALA A 16 -16.67 -1.01 9.98
CA ALA A 16 -16.66 -0.56 8.58
C ALA A 16 -16.22 -1.65 7.57
N HIS A 17 -17.16 -2.02 6.70
CA HIS A 17 -17.00 -3.06 5.67
C HIS A 17 -16.19 -2.56 4.48
N CYS A 18 -15.44 -3.46 3.84
CA CYS A 18 -14.70 -3.11 2.62
C CYS A 18 -15.68 -2.70 1.51
N SER A 19 -15.40 -1.59 0.82
CA SER A 19 -16.28 -1.04 -0.23
C SER A 19 -16.29 -1.85 -1.52
N ILE A 20 -15.46 -2.90 -1.61
CA ILE A 20 -15.44 -3.84 -2.71
C ILE A 20 -16.24 -5.07 -2.25
N LEU A 21 -17.42 -5.28 -2.83
CA LEU A 21 -18.03 -6.61 -2.88
C LEU A 21 -17.14 -7.44 -3.81
N PRO A 22 -16.35 -8.40 -3.30
CA PRO A 22 -15.46 -9.16 -4.15
C PRO A 22 -16.31 -10.01 -5.10
N LYS A 23 -15.89 -10.12 -6.37
CA LYS A 23 -16.33 -11.25 -7.17
C LYS A 23 -15.68 -12.48 -6.57
N THR A 24 -16.47 -13.47 -6.17
CA THR A 24 -15.96 -14.72 -5.60
C THR A 24 -14.96 -15.34 -6.57
N GLN A 25 -13.70 -15.46 -6.14
CA GLN A 25 -12.61 -16.08 -6.90
C GLN A 25 -12.50 -17.55 -6.47
N THR A 26 -12.22 -18.45 -7.40
CA THR A 26 -11.95 -19.86 -7.08
C THR A 26 -10.68 -20.05 -6.24
N ARG A 27 -9.74 -19.10 -6.32
CA ARG A 27 -8.53 -19.06 -5.49
C ARG A 27 -8.19 -17.60 -5.09
N PRO A 28 -8.62 -17.13 -3.91
CA PRO A 28 -8.26 -15.80 -3.41
C PRO A 28 -6.74 -15.65 -3.31
N ARG A 29 -6.19 -14.56 -3.85
CA ARG A 29 -4.74 -14.27 -3.81
C ARG A 29 -4.41 -13.26 -2.71
N ARG A 30 -3.44 -13.58 -1.87
CA ARG A 30 -3.09 -12.85 -0.65
C ARG A 30 -1.62 -12.46 -0.70
N PHE A 31 -1.37 -11.17 -0.81
CA PHE A 31 -0.04 -10.65 -1.07
C PHE A 31 0.39 -9.55 -0.10
N VAL A 32 1.69 -9.50 0.18
CA VAL A 32 2.37 -8.34 0.74
C VAL A 32 3.16 -7.65 -0.37
N LEU A 33 3.11 -6.31 -0.44
CA LEU A 33 3.87 -5.53 -1.40
C LEU A 33 5.06 -4.84 -0.72
N LEU A 34 6.27 -5.23 -1.12
CA LEU A 34 7.54 -4.65 -0.67
C LEU A 34 8.19 -3.83 -1.79
N GLY A 35 9.06 -2.92 -1.38
CA GLY A 35 9.85 -2.08 -2.27
C GLY A 35 9.99 -0.67 -1.75
N ALA A 36 10.95 0.08 -2.29
CA ALA A 36 11.26 1.43 -1.84
C ALA A 36 10.07 2.42 -2.06
N PRO A 37 10.03 3.54 -1.34
CA PRO A 37 9.12 4.65 -1.67
C PRO A 37 9.28 5.04 -3.15
N GLY A 38 8.19 5.28 -3.87
CA GLY A 38 8.27 5.72 -5.29
C GLY A 38 8.49 4.62 -6.32
N VAL A 39 8.74 3.37 -5.92
CA VAL A 39 8.95 2.25 -6.84
C VAL A 39 7.70 1.89 -7.67
N GLY A 40 6.51 2.32 -7.25
CA GLY A 40 5.24 2.07 -7.97
C GLY A 40 4.28 1.10 -7.28
N LYS A 41 4.56 0.69 -6.03
CA LYS A 41 3.69 -0.22 -5.24
C LYS A 41 2.22 0.15 -5.26
N GLY A 42 1.87 1.40 -4.95
CA GLY A 42 0.48 1.84 -4.89
C GLY A 42 -0.26 1.68 -6.22
N THR A 43 0.40 1.99 -7.34
CA THR A 43 -0.16 1.79 -8.68
C THR A 43 -0.36 0.31 -8.99
N GLN A 44 0.60 -0.54 -8.64
CA GLN A 44 0.46 -1.99 -8.81
C GLN A 44 -0.62 -2.57 -7.89
N ALA A 45 -0.74 -2.08 -6.66
CA ALA A 45 -1.76 -2.47 -5.71
C ALA A 45 -3.16 -2.16 -6.24
N GLU A 46 -3.36 -0.99 -6.84
CA GLU A 46 -4.63 -0.60 -7.48
C GLU A 46 -4.97 -1.52 -8.65
N LEU A 47 -4.00 -1.82 -9.53
CA LEU A 47 -4.20 -2.71 -10.68
C LEU A 47 -4.49 -4.16 -10.24
N LEU A 48 -3.70 -4.68 -9.30
CA LEU A 48 -3.89 -6.03 -8.75
C LEU A 48 -5.24 -6.15 -8.04
N SER A 49 -5.60 -5.18 -7.19
CA SER A 49 -6.88 -5.16 -6.47
C SER A 49 -8.05 -5.15 -7.45
N ALA A 50 -8.02 -4.27 -8.46
CA ALA A 50 -9.10 -4.16 -9.44
C ALA A 50 -9.27 -5.44 -10.29
N ARG A 51 -8.19 -6.11 -10.66
CA ARG A 51 -8.23 -7.29 -11.55
C ARG A 51 -8.45 -8.60 -10.81
N LEU A 52 -7.91 -8.72 -9.60
CA LEU A 52 -8.06 -9.92 -8.77
C LEU A 52 -9.32 -9.86 -7.90
N GLY A 53 -9.95 -8.68 -7.76
CA GLY A 53 -11.05 -8.48 -6.81
C GLY A 53 -10.58 -8.51 -5.35
N ALA A 54 -9.28 -8.35 -5.10
CA ALA A 54 -8.68 -8.42 -3.78
C ALA A 54 -8.85 -7.10 -3.00
N CYS A 55 -9.03 -7.22 -1.69
CA CYS A 55 -9.12 -6.06 -0.80
C CYS A 55 -7.74 -5.40 -0.62
N GLN A 56 -7.60 -4.11 -0.96
CA GLN A 56 -6.36 -3.36 -0.77
C GLN A 56 -6.29 -2.70 0.61
N LEU A 57 -5.19 -2.94 1.32
CA LEU A 57 -4.94 -2.53 2.69
C LEU A 57 -3.65 -1.67 2.72
N SER A 58 -3.76 -0.34 2.66
CA SER A 58 -2.59 0.56 2.57
C SER A 58 -2.41 1.42 3.82
N THR A 59 -1.36 1.13 4.62
CA THR A 59 -1.09 1.91 5.84
C THR A 59 -0.75 3.36 5.54
N GLY A 60 -0.06 3.63 4.44
CA GLY A 60 0.27 4.98 4.01
C GLY A 60 -0.96 5.82 3.67
N ASP A 61 -1.97 5.23 3.03
CA ASP A 61 -3.23 5.91 2.74
C ASP A 61 -4.01 6.22 4.02
N ILE A 62 -4.02 5.30 4.99
CA ILE A 62 -4.65 5.52 6.30
C ILE A 62 -4.05 6.76 6.96
N PHE A 63 -2.72 6.80 7.12
CA PHE A 63 -2.06 7.91 7.79
C PHE A 63 -2.30 9.26 7.08
N ARG A 64 -2.34 9.26 5.75
CA ARG A 64 -2.64 10.47 4.98
C ARG A 64 -4.08 10.92 5.17
N ALA A 65 -5.04 10.00 5.10
CA ALA A 65 -6.45 10.33 5.16
C ALA A 65 -6.93 10.63 6.59
N ALA A 66 -6.26 10.09 7.61
CA ALA A 66 -6.56 10.34 9.00
C ALA A 66 -6.48 11.82 9.40
N LYS A 67 -5.66 12.64 8.70
CA LYS A 67 -5.61 14.10 8.87
C LYS A 67 -6.95 14.79 8.55
N SER A 68 -7.82 14.16 7.75
CA SER A 68 -9.06 14.77 7.21
C SER A 68 -10.34 14.24 7.87
N ILE A 69 -10.24 13.40 8.89
CA ILE A 69 -11.38 12.73 9.53
C ILE A 69 -11.53 13.21 10.96
N ALA A 70 -12.77 13.33 11.43
CA ALA A 70 -13.07 13.70 12.79
C ALA A 70 -12.51 12.68 13.79
N ASP A 71 -12.01 13.15 14.94
CA ASP A 71 -11.36 12.30 15.95
C ASP A 71 -12.27 11.16 16.45
N CYS A 72 -13.60 11.39 16.49
CA CYS A 72 -14.59 10.39 16.90
C CYS A 72 -14.82 9.26 15.89
N GLU A 73 -14.45 9.45 14.61
CA GLU A 73 -14.59 8.41 13.58
C GLU A 73 -13.37 7.50 13.49
N ARG A 74 -12.23 7.90 14.08
CA ARG A 74 -10.98 7.15 14.02
C ARG A 74 -10.98 5.98 15.00
N SER A 75 -10.36 4.88 14.58
CA SER A 75 -10.16 3.74 15.47
C SER A 75 -9.18 4.04 16.61
N LEU A 76 -9.22 3.23 17.67
CA LEU A 76 -8.32 3.37 18.81
C LEU A 76 -6.85 3.26 18.36
N ALA A 77 -6.53 2.24 17.57
CA ALA A 77 -5.16 2.03 17.09
C ALA A 77 -4.68 3.21 16.22
N LEU A 78 -5.56 3.77 15.37
CA LEU A 78 -5.23 4.94 14.58
C LEU A 78 -5.00 6.19 15.46
N ASN A 79 -5.82 6.40 16.48
CA ASN A 79 -5.63 7.51 17.41
C ASN A 79 -4.31 7.41 18.18
N LEU A 80 -3.94 6.20 18.64
CA LEU A 80 -2.63 5.96 19.27
C LEU A 80 -1.48 6.28 18.31
N ALA A 81 -1.57 5.82 17.07
CA ALA A 81 -0.54 6.07 16.05
C ALA A 81 -0.39 7.57 15.73
N LEU A 82 -1.51 8.29 15.53
CA LEU A 82 -1.48 9.73 15.29
C LEU A 82 -0.95 10.52 16.48
N ASN A 83 -1.28 10.12 17.70
CA ASN A 83 -0.79 10.77 18.91
C ASN A 83 0.73 10.59 19.06
N ALA A 84 1.27 9.40 18.79
CA ALA A 84 2.71 9.18 18.74
C ALA A 84 3.36 10.09 17.69
N MET A 85 2.83 10.12 16.46
CA MET A 85 3.34 11.00 15.39
C MET A 85 3.30 12.49 15.77
N ARG A 86 2.23 12.96 16.43
CA ARG A 86 2.11 14.35 16.90
C ARG A 86 3.18 14.70 17.94
N ARG A 87 3.59 13.74 18.77
CA ARG A 87 4.68 13.90 19.75
C ARG A 87 6.08 13.72 19.15
N GLY A 88 6.19 13.45 17.84
CA GLY A 88 7.46 13.14 17.19
C GLY A 88 8.00 11.74 17.53
N GLU A 89 7.17 10.89 18.14
CA GLU A 89 7.52 9.50 18.47
C GLU A 89 7.29 8.58 17.26
N LEU A 90 8.04 7.48 17.21
CA LEU A 90 7.81 6.42 16.24
C LEU A 90 6.55 5.65 16.63
N VAL A 91 5.69 5.36 15.64
CA VAL A 91 4.55 4.46 15.83
C VAL A 91 5.09 3.06 16.12
N THR A 92 4.67 2.46 17.23
CA THR A 92 5.16 1.14 17.63
C THR A 92 4.60 0.03 16.73
N ASP A 93 5.34 -1.07 16.64
CA ASP A 93 4.95 -2.23 15.83
C ASP A 93 3.61 -2.82 16.31
N GLU A 94 3.34 -2.81 17.61
CA GLU A 94 2.08 -3.25 18.21
C GLU A 94 0.91 -2.37 17.77
N THR A 95 1.11 -1.05 17.69
CA THR A 95 0.08 -0.11 17.25
C THR A 95 -0.27 -0.35 15.79
N VAL A 96 0.74 -0.54 14.93
CA VAL A 96 0.51 -0.85 13.51
C VAL A 96 -0.18 -2.21 13.34
N LEU A 97 0.20 -3.21 14.13
CA LEU A 97 -0.46 -4.51 14.13
C LEU A 97 -1.93 -4.40 14.55
N ALA A 98 -2.23 -3.64 15.59
CA ALA A 98 -3.60 -3.40 16.05
C ALA A 98 -4.46 -2.75 14.93
N MET A 99 -3.90 -1.81 14.17
CA MET A 99 -4.59 -1.22 13.01
C MET A 99 -4.94 -2.28 11.94
N VAL A 100 -4.10 -3.30 11.75
CA VAL A 100 -4.36 -4.41 10.83
C VAL A 100 -5.39 -5.40 11.42
N GLN A 101 -5.31 -5.67 12.72
CA GLN A 101 -6.25 -6.56 13.44
C GLN A 101 -7.68 -6.01 13.49
N GLU A 102 -7.84 -4.68 13.60
CA GLU A 102 -9.15 -4.02 13.46
C GLU A 102 -9.81 -4.30 12.09
N ARG A 103 -9.04 -4.86 11.12
CA ARG A 103 -9.46 -5.17 9.74
C ARG A 103 -9.42 -6.65 9.41
N THR A 104 -9.50 -7.54 10.40
CA THR A 104 -9.56 -8.99 10.17
C THR A 104 -10.62 -9.40 9.14
N VAL A 105 -11.77 -8.72 9.09
CA VAL A 105 -12.81 -8.96 8.05
C VAL A 105 -12.26 -8.77 6.63
N CYS A 106 -11.40 -7.77 6.41
CA CYS A 106 -10.77 -7.53 5.10
C CYS A 106 -9.70 -8.59 4.78
N LEU A 107 -9.10 -9.23 5.78
CA LEU A 107 -8.19 -10.36 5.56
C LEU A 107 -8.96 -11.61 5.10
N ARG A 108 -10.24 -11.73 5.47
CA ARG A 108 -11.17 -12.79 5.04
C ARG A 108 -11.90 -12.50 3.72
N CYS A 109 -11.50 -11.46 3.00
CA CYS A 109 -12.07 -11.07 1.72
C CYS A 109 -12.01 -12.23 0.71
N GLU A 110 -13.13 -12.56 0.07
CA GLU A 110 -13.23 -13.72 -0.87
C GLU A 110 -12.39 -13.55 -2.13
N GLY A 111 -12.01 -12.32 -2.48
CA GLY A 111 -11.05 -12.03 -3.56
C GLY A 111 -9.59 -12.03 -3.09
N GLY A 112 -9.33 -12.28 -1.81
CA GLY A 112 -8.02 -12.16 -1.17
C GLY A 112 -7.70 -10.72 -0.74
N PHE A 113 -6.42 -10.45 -0.45
CA PHE A 113 -6.00 -9.13 0.03
C PHE A 113 -4.60 -8.73 -0.46
N LEU A 114 -4.33 -7.43 -0.44
CA LEU A 114 -3.05 -6.81 -0.73
C LEU A 114 -2.65 -5.90 0.43
N LEU A 115 -1.56 -6.22 1.13
CA LEU A 115 -0.96 -5.33 2.13
C LEU A 115 0.08 -4.41 1.46
N ASP A 116 -0.17 -3.10 1.46
CA ASP A 116 0.72 -2.07 0.92
C ASP A 116 1.27 -1.19 2.05
N GLY A 117 2.59 -1.28 2.27
CA GLY A 117 3.27 -0.51 3.31
C GLY A 117 3.21 -1.12 4.71
N PHE A 118 2.80 -2.39 4.83
CA PHE A 118 2.96 -3.24 6.01
C PHE A 118 3.25 -4.69 5.56
N PRO A 119 4.15 -5.41 6.24
CA PRO A 119 5.06 -4.96 7.30
C PRO A 119 6.21 -4.08 6.75
N ARG A 120 6.85 -3.33 7.65
CA ARG A 120 8.04 -2.51 7.39
C ARG A 120 9.28 -2.94 8.17
N THR A 121 9.12 -3.81 9.17
CA THR A 121 10.19 -4.34 10.03
C THR A 121 10.06 -5.86 10.14
N VAL A 122 11.16 -6.57 10.42
CA VAL A 122 11.13 -8.03 10.66
C VAL A 122 10.21 -8.42 11.83
N PRO A 123 10.19 -7.70 12.97
CA PRO A 123 9.21 -7.95 14.03
C PRO A 123 7.76 -7.82 13.56
N GLN A 124 7.41 -6.80 12.76
CA GLN A 124 6.07 -6.69 12.16
C GLN A 124 5.75 -7.87 11.25
N ALA A 125 6.72 -8.36 10.46
CA ALA A 125 6.51 -9.52 9.60
C ALA A 125 6.27 -10.80 10.41
N ALA A 126 7.02 -11.01 11.49
CA ALA A 126 6.78 -12.12 12.40
C ALA A 126 5.40 -12.02 13.08
N ALA A 127 4.99 -10.81 13.47
CA ALA A 127 3.67 -10.58 14.05
C ALA A 127 2.53 -10.83 13.04
N LEU A 128 2.70 -10.41 11.78
CA LEU A 128 1.77 -10.71 10.70
C LEU A 128 1.65 -12.23 10.48
N THR A 129 2.75 -12.97 10.47
CA THR A 129 2.72 -14.43 10.34
C THR A 129 1.89 -15.08 11.45
N ARG A 130 2.02 -14.63 12.71
CA ARG A 130 1.21 -15.14 13.83
C ARG A 130 -0.27 -14.79 13.68
N LEU A 131 -0.58 -13.56 13.26
CA LEU A 131 -1.94 -13.12 13.01
C LEU A 131 -2.61 -13.97 11.92
N LEU A 132 -1.93 -14.17 10.80
CA LEU A 132 -2.44 -14.98 9.69
C LEU A 132 -2.65 -16.45 10.12
N ALA A 133 -1.73 -17.02 10.90
CA ALA A 133 -1.90 -18.37 11.45
C ALA A 133 -3.11 -18.48 12.38
N HIS A 134 -3.34 -17.50 13.26
CA HIS A 134 -4.52 -17.46 14.13
C HIS A 134 -5.82 -17.39 13.32
N GLU A 135 -5.82 -16.62 12.24
CA GLU A 135 -6.96 -16.50 11.34
C GLU A 135 -7.12 -17.68 10.36
N GLN A 136 -6.22 -18.67 10.41
CA GLN A 136 -6.16 -19.79 9.45
C GLN A 136 -6.05 -19.31 8.00
N ILE A 137 -5.28 -18.25 7.79
CA ILE A 137 -5.03 -17.63 6.50
C ILE A 137 -3.57 -17.86 6.12
N GLU A 138 -3.33 -18.29 4.90
CA GLU A 138 -1.98 -18.41 4.34
C GLU A 138 -1.67 -17.23 3.41
N LEU A 139 -0.41 -16.81 3.37
CA LEU A 139 0.05 -15.81 2.41
C LEU A 139 0.56 -16.51 1.15
N ASP A 140 0.08 -16.09 -0.03
CA ASP A 140 0.50 -16.70 -1.30
C ASP A 140 1.90 -16.23 -1.73
N ALA A 141 2.17 -14.93 -1.58
CA ALA A 141 3.47 -14.36 -1.98
C ALA A 141 3.75 -13.00 -1.33
N VAL A 142 5.03 -12.63 -1.34
CA VAL A 142 5.51 -11.27 -1.06
C VAL A 142 6.14 -10.70 -2.32
N LEU A 143 5.46 -9.74 -2.94
CA LEU A 143 5.89 -9.09 -4.17
C LEU A 143 6.87 -7.96 -3.86
N SER A 144 8.15 -8.15 -4.15
CA SER A 144 9.20 -7.15 -3.99
C SER A 144 9.46 -6.44 -5.32
N TYR A 145 9.07 -5.18 -5.39
CA TYR A 145 9.30 -4.34 -6.56
C TYR A 145 10.65 -3.63 -6.46
N GLU A 146 11.45 -3.73 -7.52
CA GLU A 146 12.80 -3.17 -7.58
C GLU A 146 12.94 -2.19 -8.74
N LEU A 147 13.62 -1.08 -8.48
CA LEU A 147 13.93 -0.05 -9.46
C LEU A 147 15.21 0.69 -9.05
N PRO A 148 16.04 1.14 -10.01
CA PRO A 148 17.20 1.96 -9.68
C PRO A 148 16.84 3.24 -8.92
N LEU A 149 17.70 3.65 -7.99
CA LEU A 149 17.45 4.76 -7.06
C LEU A 149 17.21 6.08 -7.81
N GLU A 150 17.99 6.37 -8.83
CA GLU A 150 17.85 7.57 -9.66
C GLU A 150 16.49 7.63 -10.34
N THR A 151 15.96 6.49 -10.77
CA THR A 151 14.62 6.41 -11.37
C THR A 151 13.54 6.61 -10.31
N ILE A 152 13.74 6.10 -9.09
CA ILE A 152 12.83 6.32 -7.96
C ILE A 152 12.76 7.82 -7.63
N VAL A 153 13.91 8.48 -7.50
CA VAL A 153 13.97 9.91 -7.18
C VAL A 153 13.23 10.72 -8.24
N ALA A 154 13.51 10.48 -9.53
CA ALA A 154 12.81 11.13 -10.63
C ALA A 154 11.28 10.93 -10.57
N ARG A 155 10.83 9.70 -10.28
CA ARG A 155 9.40 9.38 -10.11
C ARG A 155 8.75 10.15 -8.97
N LEU A 156 9.46 10.30 -7.84
CA LEU A 156 8.94 11.01 -6.66
C LEU A 156 8.84 12.52 -6.94
N SER A 157 9.88 13.12 -7.51
CA SER A 157 9.89 14.55 -7.86
C SER A 157 8.77 14.92 -8.86
N GLY A 158 8.46 14.02 -9.80
CA GLY A 158 7.43 14.25 -10.80
C GLY A 158 6.00 13.90 -10.37
N ARG A 159 5.80 13.25 -9.22
CA ARG A 159 4.48 12.74 -8.82
C ARG A 159 3.52 13.87 -8.45
N ARG A 160 2.28 13.78 -8.93
CA ARG A 160 1.16 14.62 -8.53
C ARG A 160 0.00 13.76 -8.08
N THR A 161 -0.70 14.18 -7.03
CA THR A 161 -1.85 13.47 -6.47
C THR A 161 -3.06 14.39 -6.45
N CYS A 162 -4.22 13.88 -6.84
CA CYS A 162 -5.47 14.62 -6.71
C CYS A 162 -5.91 14.72 -5.24
N GLU A 163 -6.25 15.90 -4.78
CA GLU A 163 -6.76 16.12 -3.41
C GLU A 163 -8.07 15.40 -3.13
N LYS A 164 -8.94 15.26 -4.14
CA LYS A 164 -10.28 14.65 -4.03
C LYS A 164 -10.22 13.14 -4.20
N CYS A 165 -9.98 12.67 -5.43
CA CYS A 165 -10.10 11.25 -5.77
C CYS A 165 -8.79 10.46 -5.61
N LYS A 166 -7.71 11.10 -5.13
CA LYS A 166 -6.39 10.50 -4.90
C LYS A 166 -5.70 9.89 -6.12
N ALA A 167 -6.24 10.11 -7.32
CA ALA A 167 -5.61 9.71 -8.58
C ALA A 167 -4.17 10.23 -8.67
N VAL A 168 -3.28 9.35 -9.14
CA VAL A 168 -1.85 9.64 -9.28
C VAL A 168 -1.53 9.99 -10.73
N TYR A 169 -0.78 11.08 -10.89
CA TYR A 169 -0.25 11.64 -12.13
C TYR A 169 1.27 11.80 -12.01
N HIS A 170 1.91 12.03 -13.15
CA HIS A 170 3.32 12.37 -13.22
C HIS A 170 3.53 13.43 -14.29
N VAL A 171 4.30 14.48 -13.98
CA VAL A 171 4.54 15.62 -14.88
C VAL A 171 5.12 15.30 -16.27
N GLN A 172 5.51 14.05 -16.52
CA GLN A 172 6.14 13.60 -17.77
C GLN A 172 5.48 12.32 -18.29
N SER A 173 5.43 11.26 -17.48
CA SER A 173 4.94 9.95 -17.92
C SER A 173 3.42 9.78 -17.88
N LYS A 174 2.71 10.64 -17.14
CA LYS A 174 1.24 10.68 -17.08
C LYS A 174 0.78 12.10 -16.71
N PRO A 175 1.02 13.10 -17.58
CA PRO A 175 0.63 14.47 -17.31
C PRO A 175 -0.89 14.58 -17.31
N ALA A 176 -1.41 15.53 -16.54
CA ALA A 176 -2.82 15.88 -16.63
C ALA A 176 -3.09 16.65 -17.93
N LYS A 177 -4.32 16.58 -18.45
CA LYS A 177 -4.70 17.34 -19.67
C LYS A 177 -4.62 18.84 -19.44
N VAL A 178 -4.97 19.28 -18.23
CA VAL A 178 -4.86 20.67 -17.78
C VAL A 178 -3.94 20.70 -16.56
N GLU A 179 -2.94 21.58 -16.59
CA GLU A 179 -1.95 21.68 -15.52
C GLU A 179 -2.63 21.95 -14.17
N GLY A 180 -2.28 21.15 -13.16
CA GLY A 180 -2.84 21.29 -11.81
C GLY A 180 -4.26 20.76 -11.63
N VAL A 181 -4.91 20.21 -12.66
CA VAL A 181 -6.31 19.76 -12.61
C VAL A 181 -6.42 18.26 -12.87
N CYS A 182 -7.15 17.55 -12.02
CA CYS A 182 -7.39 16.12 -12.19
C CYS A 182 -8.36 15.83 -13.35
N ASP A 183 -7.94 15.01 -14.30
CA ASP A 183 -8.76 14.61 -15.45
C ASP A 183 -10.01 13.79 -15.05
N ASP A 184 -9.98 13.14 -13.89
CA ASP A 184 -11.06 12.25 -13.45
C ASP A 184 -12.18 12.98 -12.69
N CYS A 185 -11.87 14.09 -12.02
CA CYS A 185 -12.83 14.74 -11.11
C CYS A 185 -12.68 16.25 -10.97
N GLY A 186 -11.77 16.89 -11.70
CA GLY A 186 -11.52 18.32 -11.67
C GLY A 186 -10.90 18.86 -10.37
N GLY A 187 -10.53 17.99 -9.42
CA GLY A 187 -9.85 18.43 -8.19
C GLY A 187 -8.41 18.90 -8.41
N ARG A 188 -7.87 19.71 -7.50
CA ARG A 188 -6.49 20.20 -7.59
C ARG A 188 -5.49 19.05 -7.46
N LEU A 189 -4.45 19.10 -8.30
CA LEU A 189 -3.28 18.24 -8.21
C LEU A 189 -2.19 18.92 -7.38
N PHE A 190 -1.59 18.18 -6.47
CA PHE A 190 -0.49 18.66 -5.61
C PHE A 190 0.62 17.61 -5.51
N GLN A 191 1.84 18.06 -5.20
CA GLN A 191 2.93 17.17 -4.82
C GLN A 191 2.84 16.89 -3.32
N ARG A 192 3.00 15.64 -2.91
CA ARG A 192 2.89 15.29 -1.49
C ARG A 192 4.10 15.82 -0.72
N GLU A 193 3.90 16.12 0.57
CA GLU A 193 4.99 16.53 1.48
C GLU A 193 6.11 15.47 1.52
N ASP A 194 5.73 14.19 1.51
CA ASP A 194 6.66 13.06 1.56
C ASP A 194 7.39 12.77 0.23
N ASP A 195 7.16 13.59 -0.79
CA ASP A 195 7.84 13.57 -2.10
C ASP A 195 8.89 14.68 -2.26
N GLN A 196 9.08 15.52 -1.25
CA GLN A 196 10.14 16.52 -1.23
C GLN A 196 11.52 15.87 -1.07
N PRO A 197 12.59 16.37 -1.72
CA PRO A 197 13.91 15.72 -1.74
C PRO A 197 14.45 15.32 -0.37
N GLU A 198 14.30 16.19 0.63
CA GLU A 198 14.73 15.97 2.02
C GLU A 198 13.96 14.81 2.65
N SER A 199 12.64 14.78 2.43
CA SER A 199 11.77 13.70 2.92
C SER A 199 12.07 12.38 2.21
N VAL A 200 12.39 12.41 0.91
CA VAL A 200 12.76 11.21 0.14
C VAL A 200 14.01 10.57 0.71
N LYS A 201 15.04 11.35 1.05
CA LYS A 201 16.28 10.84 1.68
C LYS A 201 15.99 10.13 2.99
N VAL A 202 15.22 10.75 3.89
CA VAL A 202 14.85 10.17 5.20
C VAL A 202 14.08 8.87 5.01
N ARG A 203 13.10 8.85 4.08
CA ARG A 203 12.30 7.66 3.81
C ARG A 203 13.09 6.54 3.18
N MET A 204 14.07 6.86 2.32
CA MET A 204 14.96 5.86 1.74
C MET A 204 15.87 5.25 2.81
N ALA A 205 16.46 6.07 3.68
CA ALA A 205 17.27 5.58 4.79
C ALA A 205 16.46 4.66 5.73
N ALA A 206 15.22 5.03 6.05
CA ALA A 206 14.32 4.17 6.83
C ALA A 206 13.95 2.87 6.10
N TYR A 207 13.77 2.92 4.77
CA TYR A 207 13.53 1.72 3.97
C TYR A 207 14.73 0.77 4.02
N GLU A 208 15.95 1.27 3.79
CA GLU A 208 17.16 0.45 3.81
C GLU A 208 17.43 -0.18 5.18
N SER A 209 17.25 0.57 6.27
CA SER A 209 17.53 0.07 7.62
C SER A 209 16.49 -0.94 8.11
N SER A 210 15.21 -0.73 7.77
CA SER A 210 14.09 -1.43 8.41
C SER A 210 13.36 -2.40 7.48
N THR A 211 13.13 -1.98 6.23
CA THR A 211 12.26 -2.70 5.29
C THR A 211 13.05 -3.57 4.31
N ALA A 212 14.24 -3.17 3.86
CA ALA A 212 15.08 -3.98 2.98
C ALA A 212 15.42 -5.37 3.58
N PRO A 213 15.67 -5.52 4.90
CA PRO A 213 15.88 -6.84 5.53
C PRO A 213 14.70 -7.80 5.39
N LEU A 214 13.48 -7.30 5.14
CA LEU A 214 12.31 -8.14 4.89
C LEU A 214 12.45 -9.02 3.65
N THR A 215 13.22 -8.57 2.66
CA THR A 215 13.49 -9.39 1.46
C THR A 215 14.18 -10.69 1.85
N ALA A 216 15.22 -10.62 2.67
CA ALA A 216 15.92 -11.80 3.18
C ALA A 216 15.02 -12.66 4.08
N TYR A 217 14.20 -12.03 4.92
CA TYR A 217 13.23 -12.73 5.77
C TYR A 217 12.23 -13.56 4.94
N TYR A 218 11.54 -12.94 3.98
CA TYR A 218 10.55 -13.63 3.15
C TYR A 218 11.15 -14.58 2.12
N ARG A 219 12.41 -14.38 1.73
CA ARG A 219 13.15 -15.34 0.89
C ARG A 219 13.36 -16.66 1.64
N LYS A 220 13.73 -16.62 2.93
CA LYS A 220 13.86 -17.82 3.77
C LYS A 220 12.55 -18.59 3.94
N LEU A 221 11.41 -17.90 3.86
CA LEU A 221 10.08 -18.49 3.92
C LEU A 221 9.56 -18.97 2.55
N ASN A 222 10.37 -18.88 1.48
CA ASN A 222 9.97 -19.17 0.10
C ASN A 222 8.77 -18.36 -0.44
N LEU A 223 8.45 -17.23 0.20
CA LEU A 223 7.32 -16.37 -0.17
C LEU A 223 7.74 -15.22 -1.10
N LEU A 224 9.01 -14.81 -1.08
CA LEU A 224 9.48 -13.64 -1.84
C LEU A 224 9.44 -13.88 -3.36
N VAL A 225 8.76 -13.00 -4.09
CA VAL A 225 8.77 -12.87 -5.55
C VAL A 225 9.35 -11.50 -5.90
N THR A 226 10.50 -11.47 -6.58
CA THR A 226 11.10 -10.22 -7.03
C THR A 226 10.61 -9.84 -8.43
N VAL A 227 10.22 -8.58 -8.62
CA VAL A 227 9.70 -8.04 -9.88
C VAL A 227 10.38 -6.72 -10.21
N SER A 228 10.99 -6.63 -11.40
CA SER A 228 11.46 -5.34 -11.93
C SER A 228 10.28 -4.39 -12.13
N ALA A 229 10.36 -3.17 -11.58
CA ALA A 229 9.33 -2.14 -11.70
C ALA A 229 9.61 -1.13 -12.82
N GLY A 230 10.43 -1.52 -13.80
CA GLY A 230 10.70 -0.76 -15.02
C GLY A 230 9.57 -0.90 -16.06
N GLY A 231 9.32 0.18 -16.80
CA GLY A 231 8.31 0.24 -17.86
C GLY A 231 6.97 0.84 -17.42
N SER A 232 5.93 0.61 -18.23
CA SER A 232 4.57 1.08 -17.96
C SER A 232 3.92 0.30 -16.80
N PRO A 233 2.90 0.86 -16.13
CA PRO A 233 2.17 0.14 -15.08
C PRO A 233 1.61 -1.21 -15.55
N GLU A 234 1.15 -1.29 -16.80
CA GLU A 234 0.64 -2.52 -17.39
C GLU A 234 1.75 -3.55 -17.60
N ALA A 235 2.90 -3.14 -18.12
CA ALA A 235 4.02 -4.06 -18.34
C ALA A 235 4.54 -4.65 -17.01
N ILE A 236 4.56 -3.85 -15.94
CA ILE A 236 4.92 -4.32 -14.60
C ILE A 236 3.86 -5.31 -14.09
N TYR A 237 2.58 -5.02 -14.26
CA TYR A 237 1.50 -5.93 -13.87
C TYR A 237 1.62 -7.28 -14.58
N GLN A 238 1.81 -7.28 -15.91
CA GLN A 238 1.95 -8.51 -16.69
C GLN A 238 3.16 -9.34 -16.22
N ARG A 239 4.29 -8.67 -15.94
CA ARG A 239 5.48 -9.31 -15.36
C ARG A 239 5.18 -9.92 -14.00
N THR A 240 4.47 -9.20 -13.12
CA THR A 240 4.05 -9.73 -11.81
C THR A 240 3.23 -11.01 -11.94
N VAL A 241 2.23 -11.02 -12.83
CA VAL A 241 1.37 -12.20 -13.05
C VAL A 241 2.18 -13.36 -13.62
N GLN A 242 3.01 -13.12 -14.65
CA GLN A 242 3.87 -14.15 -15.24
C GLN A 242 4.81 -14.80 -14.21
N THR A 243 5.43 -14.00 -13.33
CA THR A 243 6.31 -14.54 -12.29
C THR A 243 5.55 -15.32 -11.22
N LEU A 244 4.31 -14.93 -10.92
CA LEU A 244 3.44 -15.67 -10.00
C LEU A 244 2.98 -17.01 -10.59
N ASP A 245 2.66 -17.05 -11.88
CA ASP A 245 2.19 -18.26 -12.55
C ASP A 245 3.32 -19.27 -12.79
N ALA A 246 4.55 -18.79 -13.04
CA ALA A 246 5.73 -19.66 -13.14
C ALA A 246 6.11 -20.38 -11.82
N ARG A 247 5.48 -19.99 -10.69
CA ARG A 247 5.66 -20.58 -9.37
C ARG A 247 4.56 -21.57 -8.98
N ALA A 248 3.42 -21.55 -9.67
CA ALA A 248 2.26 -22.38 -9.39
C ALA A 248 2.44 -23.80 -9.93
#